data_AF-A0A2W5YBQ5-F1
#
_entry.id   AF-A0A2W5YBQ5-F1
#
_cell.length_a   1.000
_cell.length_b   1.000
_cell.length_c   1.000
_cell.angle_alpha   90.00
_cell.angle_beta   90.00
_cell.angle_gamma   90.00
#
_symmetry.space_group_name_H-M   'P 1'
#
loop_
_entity.id
_entity.type
_entity.pdbx_description
1 polymer ?
#
loop_
_entity_poly.entity_id
_entity_poly.type
_entity_poly.pdbx_seq_one_letter_code
_entity_poly.pdbx_strand_id
1 'polypeptide(L)' 'MHAIDLELTSAEGELRQLQARLRVVPVNDVQLREALERALISKQERVGRLRTRQVSVPL' A
#
# COMPACT_ATOMS: atom_id res chain seq x y z
N MET A 1 12.55 -2.85 -18.11
CA MET A 1 11.79 -2.73 -16.86
C MET A 1 11.06 -1.40 -16.91
N HIS A 2 9.75 -1.41 -17.15
CA HIS A 2 8.99 -0.18 -17.39
C HIS A 2 8.83 0.59 -16.08
N ALA A 3 8.85 1.93 -16.13
CA ALA A 3 8.74 2.78 -14.94
C ALA A 3 7.50 2.45 -14.07
N ILE A 4 6.41 2.01 -14.71
CA ILE A 4 5.16 1.57 -14.07
C ILE A 4 5.38 0.34 -13.17
N ASP A 5 6.24 -0.60 -13.59
CA ASP A 5 6.54 -1.82 -12.81
C ASP A 5 7.28 -1.48 -11.51
N LEU A 6 8.19 -0.50 -11.58
CA LEU A 6 8.96 -0.04 -10.42
C LEU A 6 8.06 0.74 -9.43
N GLU A 7 7.18 1.59 -9.95
CA GLU A 7 6.20 2.31 -9.12
C GLU A 7 5.24 1.36 -8.41
N LEU A 8 4.74 0.34 -9.10
CA LEU A 8 3.88 -0.67 -8.49
C LEU A 8 4.65 -1.48 -7.44
N THR A 9 5.86 -1.94 -7.76
CA THR A 9 6.71 -2.70 -6.83
C THR A 9 7.01 -1.90 -5.57
N SER A 10 7.30 -0.60 -5.70
CA SER A 10 7.52 0.30 -4.56
C SER A 10 6.25 0.44 -3.72
N ALA A 11 5.11 0.69 -4.35
CA ALA A 11 3.83 0.86 -3.67
C ALA A 11 3.39 -0.40 -2.91
N GLU A 12 3.65 -1.58 -3.46
CA GLU A 12 3.42 -2.87 -2.78
C GLU A 12 4.38 -3.09 -1.60
N GLY A 13 5.63 -2.65 -1.72
CA GLY A 13 6.61 -2.67 -0.63
C GLY A 13 6.16 -1.82 0.56
N GLU A 14 5.74 -0.58 0.30
CA GLU A 14 5.20 0.32 1.31
C GLU A 14 3.94 -0.24 1.99
N LEU A 15 3.08 -0.91 1.21
CA LEU A 15 1.89 -1.58 1.75
C LEU A 15 2.26 -2.68 2.74
N ARG A 16 3.24 -3.54 2.39
CA ARG A 16 3.74 -4.59 3.29
C ARG A 16 4.33 -4.01 4.57
N GLN A 17 5.07 -2.92 4.48
CA GLN A 17 5.64 -2.25 5.66
C GLN A 17 4.55 -1.70 6.60
N LEU A 18 3.50 -1.10 6.05
CA LEU A 18 2.36 -0.61 6.83
C LEU A 18 1.61 -1.75 7.52
N GLN A 19 1.39 -2.87 6.83
CA GLN A 19 0.79 -4.07 7.42
C GLN A 19 1.66 -4.64 8.53
N ALA A 20 2.99 -4.67 8.35
CA ALA A 20 3.91 -5.11 9.39
C ALA A 20 3.86 -4.21 10.63
N ARG A 21 3.82 -2.88 10.43
CA ARG A 21 3.68 -1.90 11.51
C ARG A 21 2.39 -2.11 12.30
N LEU A 22 1.26 -2.32 11.62
CA LEU A 22 -0.03 -2.58 12.28
C LEU A 22 -0.02 -3.81 13.17
N ARG A 23 0.74 -4.87 12.80
CA ARG A 23 0.85 -6.08 13.63
C ARG A 23 1.60 -5.88 14.94
N VAL A 24 2.48 -4.88 14.99
CA VAL A 24 3.33 -4.59 16.16
C VAL A 24 2.89 -3.34 16.92
N VAL A 25 1.83 -2.66 16.48
CA VAL A 25 1.29 -1.51 17.21
C VAL A 25 0.78 -1.96 18.58
N PRO A 26 1.15 -1.24 19.66
CA PRO A 26 0.60 -1.49 20.98
C PRO A 26 -0.93 -1.39 20.98
N VAL A 27 -1.60 -2.38 21.58
CA VAL A 27 -3.08 -2.47 21.58
C VAL A 27 -3.74 -1.26 22.25
N ASN A 28 -3.04 -0.62 23.18
CA ASN A 28 -3.48 0.58 23.89
C ASN A 28 -3.32 1.87 23.08
N ASP A 29 -2.52 1.86 22.00
CA ASP A 29 -2.32 3.03 21.15
C ASP A 29 -3.31 3.02 19.97
N VAL A 30 -4.57 3.27 20.31
CA VAL A 30 -5.70 3.27 19.37
C VAL A 30 -5.52 4.34 18.29
N GLN A 31 -4.99 5.52 18.65
CA GLN A 31 -4.79 6.60 17.69
C GLN A 31 -3.75 6.24 16.63
N LEU A 32 -2.62 5.65 17.03
CA LEU A 32 -1.62 5.18 16.08
C LEU A 32 -2.17 4.06 15.20
N ARG A 33 -2.93 3.12 15.78
CA ARG A 33 -3.57 2.04 15.01
C ARG A 33 -4.53 2.60 13.96
N GLU A 34 -5.44 3.49 14.33
CA GLU A 34 -6.39 4.11 13.41
C GLU A 34 -5.68 4.91 12.30
N ALA A 35 -4.64 5.66 12.65
CA ALA A 35 -3.86 6.41 11.67
C ALA A 35 -3.20 5.48 10.63
N LEU A 36 -2.65 4.35 11.08
CA LEU A 36 -2.04 3.35 10.19
C LEU A 36 -3.09 2.59 9.36
N GLU A 37 -4.26 2.30 9.92
CA GLU A 37 -5.38 1.68 9.18
C GLU A 37 -5.88 2.61 8.05
N ARG A 38 -6.06 3.90 8.33
CA ARG A 38 -6.41 4.90 7.30
C ARG A 38 -5.33 5.01 6.22
N ALA A 39 -4.07 5.04 6.62
CA ALA A 39 -2.95 5.07 5.69
C ALA A 39 -2.88 3.79 4.83
N LEU A 40 -3.19 2.63 5.41
CA LEU A 40 -3.25 1.36 4.70
C LEU A 40 -4.33 1.37 3.62
N ILE A 41 -5.55 1.79 3.95
CA ILE A 41 -6.69 1.86 3.02
C ILE A 41 -6.33 2.75 1.82
N SER A 42 -5.83 3.97 2.08
CA SER A 42 -5.46 4.91 1.02
C SER A 42 -4.39 4.34 0.08
N LYS A 43 -3.41 3.61 0.62
CA LYS A 43 -2.37 2.97 -0.21
C LYS A 43 -2.88 1.75 -0.98
N GLN A 44 -3.79 0.96 -0.41
CA GLN A 44 -4.43 -0.16 -1.12
C GLN A 44 -5.17 0.34 -2.35
N GLU A 45 -5.92 1.43 -2.22
CA GLU A 45 -6.60 2.06 -3.36
C GLU A 45 -5.61 2.53 -4.43
N ARG A 46 -4.48 3.14 -4.03
CA ARG A 46 -3.44 3.57 -4.97
C ARG A 46 -2.82 2.39 -5.71
N VAL A 47 -2.47 1.31 -5.01
CA VAL A 47 -1.95 0.07 -5.61
C VAL A 47 -2.98 -0.53 -6.56
N GLY A 48 -4.26 -0.56 -6.18
CA GLY A 48 -5.36 -1.00 -7.05
C GLY A 48 -5.39 -0.21 -8.36
N ARG A 49 -5.34 1.12 -8.30
CA ARG A 49 -5.29 1.99 -9.49
C ARG A 49 -4.06 1.72 -10.37
N LEU A 50 -2.88 1.53 -9.76
CA LEU A 50 -1.65 1.21 -10.49
C LEU A 50 -1.73 -0.15 -11.20
N ARG A 51 -2.27 -1.18 -10.52
CA ARG A 51 -2.50 -2.51 -11.10
C ARG A 51 -3.47 -2.45 -12.29
N THR A 52 -4.58 -1.72 -12.15
CA THR A 52 -5.52 -1.53 -13.26
C THR A 52 -4.82 -0.86 -14.44
N ARG A 53 -4.03 0.19 -14.22
CA ARG A 53 -3.26 0.86 -15.28
C ARG A 53 -2.26 -0.08 -15.96
N GLN A 54 -1.57 -0.93 -15.20
CA GLN A 54 -0.63 -1.90 -15.75
C GLN A 54 -1.32 -2.95 -16.64
N VAL A 55 -2.53 -3.40 -16.26
CA VAL A 55 -3.34 -4.35 -17.04
C VAL A 55 -4.02 -3.70 -18.25
N SER A 56 -4.30 -2.39 -18.19
CA SER A 56 -4.94 -1.63 -19.27
C SER A 56 -3.97 -1.09 -20.34
N VAL A 57 -2.67 -1.37 -20.25
CA VAL A 57 -1.73 -1.14 -21.36
C VAL A 57 -1.76 -2.39 -22.24
N PRO A 58 -2.41 -2.38 -23.42
CA PRO A 58 -2.32 -3.48 -24.35
C PRO A 58 -0.92 -3.52 -24.98
N LEU A 59 -0.39 -4.73 -25.15
CA LEU A 59 0.73 -5.03 -26.05
C LEU A 59 0.41 -4.62 -27.49
#